data_AF-A0AA96Q0C7-F1
#
_entry.id   AF-A0AA96Q0C7-F1
#
_cell.length_a   1.000
_cell.length_b   1.000
_cell.length_c   1.000
_cell.angle_alpha   90.00
_cell.angle_beta   90.00
_cell.angle_gamma   90.00
#
_symmetry.space_group_name_H-M   'P 1'
#
loop_
_entity.id
_entity.type
_entity.pdbx_description
1 polymer ?
#
loop_
_entity_poly.entity_id
_entity_poly.type
_entity_poly.pdbx_seq_one_letter_code
_entity_poly.pdbx_strand_id
1 'polypeptide(L)' 'MRTARLCKLLITNDRYTYDDMYAKLDLFLMLNRITEEEYVELTGLLVGTEASKGSIVDDVG' A
#
# COMPACT_ATOMS: atom_id res chain seq x y z
N MET A 1 -13.54 2.35 7.56
CA MET A 1 -14.50 1.84 6.54
C MET A 1 -14.16 0.41 6.06
N ARG A 2 -14.98 -0.26 5.23
CA ARG A 2 -14.68 -1.62 4.69
C ARG A 2 -13.52 -1.61 3.68
N THR A 3 -13.40 -0.56 2.85
CA THR A 3 -12.37 -0.44 1.81
C THR A 3 -10.97 -0.39 2.39
N ALA A 4 -10.70 0.53 3.34
CA ALA A 4 -9.39 0.66 3.97
C ALA A 4 -8.90 -0.64 4.62
N ARG A 5 -9.80 -1.37 5.30
CA ARG A 5 -9.49 -2.68 5.90
C ARG A 5 -9.05 -3.72 4.85
N LEU A 6 -9.71 -3.75 3.68
CA LEU A 6 -9.34 -4.65 2.60
C LEU A 6 -8.01 -4.26 1.96
N CYS A 7 -7.77 -2.96 1.74
CA CYS A 7 -6.47 -2.47 1.26
C CYS A 7 -5.35 -2.85 2.21
N LYS A 8 -5.53 -2.63 3.53
CA LYS A 8 -4.56 -3.03 4.55
C LYS A 8 -4.25 -4.53 4.47
N LEU A 9 -5.28 -5.37 4.32
CA LEU A 9 -5.12 -6.82 4.19
C LEU A 9 -4.34 -7.21 2.92
N LEU A 10 -4.57 -6.55 1.79
CA LEU A 10 -3.80 -6.80 0.55
C LEU A 10 -2.34 -6.42 0.73
N ILE A 11 -2.08 -5.24 1.32
CA ILE A 11 -0.73 -4.73 1.57
C ILE A 11 0.03 -5.66 2.52
N THR A 12 -0.58 -6.03 3.66
CA THR A 12 0.07 -6.88 4.66
C THR A 12 0.35 -8.31 4.17
N ASN A 13 -0.42 -8.81 3.20
CA ASN A 13 -0.22 -10.14 2.63
C ASN A 13 0.62 -10.12 1.34
N ASP A 14 1.16 -8.96 0.96
CA ASP A 14 1.93 -8.76 -0.27
C ASP A 14 1.21 -9.24 -1.55
N ARG A 15 -0.10 -9.02 -1.61
CA ARG A 15 -0.96 -9.43 -2.74
C ARG A 15 -1.29 -8.28 -3.68
N TYR A 16 -0.26 -7.56 -4.12
CA TYR A 16 -0.39 -6.39 -4.97
C TYR A 16 0.90 -6.13 -5.74
N THR A 17 0.84 -5.30 -6.79
CA THR A 17 2.01 -4.59 -7.31
C THR A 17 1.92 -3.14 -6.85
N TYR A 18 3.08 -2.51 -6.60
CA TYR A 18 3.14 -1.17 -6.01
C TYR A 18 2.28 -0.15 -6.77
N ASP A 19 2.47 -0.05 -8.09
CA ASP A 19 1.73 0.88 -8.96
C ASP A 19 0.21 0.64 -8.94
N ASP A 20 -0.20 -0.62 -8.94
CA ASP A 20 -1.61 -1.01 -8.95
C ASP A 20 -2.30 -0.69 -7.63
N MET A 21 -1.59 -0.81 -6.50
CA MET A 21 -2.12 -0.44 -5.20
C MET A 21 -2.18 1.08 -5.03
N TYR A 22 -1.17 1.82 -5.48
CA TYR A 22 -1.21 3.29 -5.47
C TYR A 22 -2.40 3.84 -6.27
N ALA A 23 -2.58 3.38 -7.51
CA ALA A 23 -3.69 3.81 -8.36
C ALA A 23 -5.06 3.51 -7.73
N LYS A 24 -5.20 2.38 -7.02
CA LYS A 24 -6.42 2.05 -6.27
C LYS A 24 -6.66 2.98 -5.09
N LEU A 25 -5.63 3.30 -4.30
CA LEU A 25 -5.76 4.19 -3.15
C LEU A 25 -6.16 5.60 -3.60
N ASP A 26 -5.56 6.11 -4.68
CA ASP A 26 -5.91 7.41 -5.26
C ASP A 26 -7.38 7.45 -5.72
N LEU A 27 -7.82 6.41 -6.44
CA LEU A 27 -9.21 6.30 -6.88
C LEU A 27 -10.19 6.21 -5.69
N PHE A 28 -9.85 5.44 -4.66
CA PHE A 28 -10.73 5.30 -3.49
C PHE A 28 -10.82 6.58 -2.66
N LEU A 29 -9.74 7.35 -2.58
CA LEU A 29 -9.77 8.68 -1.97
C LEU A 29 -10.65 9.63 -2.78
N MET A 30 -10.46 9.68 -4.10
CA MET A 30 -11.27 10.52 -5.00
C MET A 30 -12.77 10.22 -4.93
N LEU A 31 -13.13 8.95 -4.72
CA LEU A 31 -14.51 8.50 -4.58
C LEU A 31 -15.04 8.57 -3.13
N ASN A 32 -14.30 9.17 -2.19
CA ASN A 32 -14.64 9.24 -0.76
C ASN A 32 -14.92 7.86 -0.13
N ARG A 33 -14.29 6.80 -0.64
CA ARG A 33 -14.41 5.42 -0.11
C ARG A 33 -13.40 5.12 1.00
N ILE A 34 -12.42 6.00 1.16
CA ILE A 34 -11.48 6.09 2.28
C ILE A 34 -11.28 7.56 2.64
N THR A 35 -10.85 7.85 3.86
CA THR A 35 -10.47 9.20 4.29
C THR A 35 -9.02 9.52 3.91
N GLU A 36 -8.62 10.79 3.99
CA GLU A 36 -7.21 11.20 3.85
C GLU A 36 -6.32 10.51 4.90
N GLU A 37 -6.80 10.38 6.14
CA GLU A 37 -6.09 9.69 7.22
C GLU A 37 -5.87 8.20 6.90
N GLU A 38 -6.90 7.53 6.39
CA GLU A 38 -6.81 6.14 5.94
C GLU A 38 -5.83 6.02 4.75
N TYR A 39 -5.81 6.99 3.82
CA TYR A 39 -4.87 7.01 2.70
C TYR A 39 -3.41 7.15 3.16
N VAL A 40 -3.14 8.08 4.09
CA VAL A 40 -1.80 8.28 4.67
C VAL A 40 -1.31 7.02 5.39
N GLU A 41 -2.17 6.37 6.17
CA GLU A 41 -1.82 5.10 6.84
C GLU A 41 -1.45 4.02 5.80
N LEU A 42 -2.29 3.83 4.79
CA LEU A 42 -2.11 2.76 3.79
C LEU A 42 -0.88 2.98 2.90
N THR A 43 -0.62 4.22 2.48
CA THR A 43 0.59 4.55 1.70
C THR A 43 1.86 4.45 2.53
N GLY A 44 1.81 4.77 3.82
CA GLY A 44 2.93 4.51 4.75
C GLY A 44 3.28 3.01 4.86
N LEU A 45 2.26 2.14 4.92
CA LEU A 45 2.47 0.68 4.92
C LEU A 45 3.10 0.19 3.61
N LEU A 46 2.66 0.72 2.46
CA LEU A 46 3.21 0.38 1.15
C LEU A 46 4.71 0.68 1.04
N VAL A 47 5.11 1.88 1.42
CA VAL A 47 6.53 2.30 1.40
C VAL A 47 7.38 1.41 2.31
N GLY A 48 6.87 1.08 3.51
CA GLY A 48 7.56 0.16 4.42
C GLY A 48 7.74 -1.24 3.84
N THR A 49 6.72 -1.77 3.15
CA THR A 49 6.80 -3.08 2.49
C THR A 49 7.82 -3.08 1.34
N GLU A 50 7.84 -2.08 0.47
CA GLU A 50 8.81 -2.02 -0.63
C GLU A 50 10.26 -1.84 -0.16
N ALA A 51 10.49 -1.01 0.86
CA ALA A 51 11.82 -0.88 1.47
C ALA A 51 12.32 -2.24 2.00
N SER A 52 11.42 -3.04 2.55
CA SER A 52 11.74 -4.40 3.05
C SER A 52 12.06 -5.39 1.91
N LYS A 53 11.51 -5.21 0.71
CA LYS A 53 11.84 -6.03 -0.48
C LYS A 53 13.17 -5.63 -1.12
N GLY A 54 13.50 -4.34 -1.09
CA GLY A 54 14.74 -3.80 -1.67
C GLY A 54 16.01 -4.18 -0.89
N SER A 55 15.93 -4.38 0.44
CA SER A 55 17.10 -4.77 1.24
C SER A 55 17.64 -6.19 1.01
N ILE A 56 17.02 -6.98 0.13
CA ILE A 56 17.45 -8.37 -0.15
C ILE A 56 18.43 -8.43 -1.36
N VAL A 57 18.63 -7.33 -2.11
CA VAL A 57 19.42 -7.34 -3.36
C VAL A 57 20.83 -6.72 -3.29
N ASP A 58 21.29 -6.25 -2.13
CA ASP A 58 22.62 -5.61 -1.98
C ASP A 58 23.72 -6.54 -1.38
N ASP A 59 23.59 -7.87 -1.49
CA ASP A 59 24.65 -8.84 -1.11
C ASP A 59 25.03 -9.76 -2.29
N VAL A 60 25.65 -9.17 -3.33
CA VAL A 60 26.54 -9.90 -4.25
C VAL A 60 27.83 -9.09 -4.35
N GLY A 61 28.83 -9.51 -3.59
CA GLY A 61 30.22 -9.07 -3.73
C GLY A 61 30.91 -9.63 -4.95
#